data_AF-A0AAW7HUW7-F1
#
_entry.id   AF-A0AAW7HUW7-F1
#
_cell.length_a   1.000
_cell.length_b   1.000
_cell.length_c   1.000
_cell.angle_alpha   90.00
_cell.angle_beta   90.00
_cell.angle_gamma   90.00
#
_symmetry.space_group_name_H-M   'P 1'
#
loop_
_entity.id
_entity.type
_entity.pdbx_description
1 polymer ?
#
loop_
_entity_poly.entity_id
_entity_poly.type
_entity_poly.pdbx_seq_one_letter_code
_entity_poly.pdbx_strand_id
1 'polypeptide(L)' 'MRALPIELERRISLLEQEQNQGSDFDSVAWFWLVALGVVFPAAVAAWGWA' A
#
# COMPACT_ATOMS: atom_id res chain seq x y z
N MET A 1 -26.69 -9.96 -14.49
CA MET A 1 -25.22 -9.85 -14.34
C MET A 1 -24.60 -10.52 -15.56
N ARG A 2 -23.67 -9.88 -16.28
CA ARG A 2 -22.97 -10.55 -17.40
C ARG A 2 -21.96 -11.54 -16.82
N ALA A 3 -21.89 -12.74 -17.39
CA ALA A 3 -20.84 -13.69 -17.06
C ALA A 3 -19.47 -13.09 -17.43
N LEU A 4 -18.48 -13.27 -16.55
CA LEU A 4 -17.12 -12.84 -16.81
C LEU A 4 -16.45 -13.80 -17.81
N PRO A 5 -15.49 -13.33 -18.62
CA PRO A 5 -14.63 -14.21 -19.39
C PRO A 5 -13.88 -15.17 -18.46
N ILE A 6 -13.76 -16.44 -18.84
CA ILE A 6 -13.19 -17.50 -18.00
C ILE A 6 -11.78 -17.19 -17.46
N GLU A 7 -10.93 -16.56 -18.29
CA GLU A 7 -9.57 -16.19 -17.89
C GLU A 7 -9.57 -15.06 -16.85
N LEU A 8 -10.57 -14.19 -16.89
CA LEU A 8 -10.74 -13.10 -15.93
C LEU A 8 -11.17 -13.66 -14.57
N GLU A 9 -12.12 -14.59 -14.57
CA GLU A 9 -12.53 -15.36 -13.38
C GLU A 9 -11.33 -16.10 -12.75
N ARG A 10 -10.48 -16.75 -13.56
CA ARG A 10 -9.27 -17.43 -13.10
C ARG A 10 -8.27 -16.48 -12.44
N ARG A 11 -8.10 -15.27 -12.95
CA ARG A 11 -7.16 -14.28 -12.37
C ARG A 11 -7.70 -13.67 -11.10
N ILE A 12 -8.99 -13.36 -11.07
CA ILE A 12 -9.65 -12.82 -9.88
C ILE A 12 -9.55 -13.83 -8.75
N SER A 13 -9.84 -15.11 -9.01
CA SER A 13 -9.76 -16.15 -7.97
C SER A 13 -8.34 -16.38 -7.44
N LEU A 14 -7.29 -16.04 -8.22
CA LEU A 14 -5.93 -16.01 -7.72
C LEU A 14 -5.69 -14.80 -6.80
N LEU A 15 -6.17 -13.61 -7.16
CA LEU A 15 -6.01 -12.41 -6.35
C LEU A 15 -6.81 -12.45 -5.04
N GLU A 16 -7.95 -13.15 -5.02
CA GLU A 16 -8.79 -13.32 -3.83
C GLU A 16 -8.15 -14.21 -2.75
N GLN A 17 -7.16 -15.03 -3.11
CA GLN A 17 -6.44 -15.85 -2.14
C GLN A 17 -5.54 -14.97 -1.28
N GLU A 18 -5.75 -14.99 0.04
CA GLU A 18 -4.96 -14.21 1.02
C GLU A 18 -3.45 -14.41 0.84
N GLN A 19 -3.00 -15.64 0.55
CA GLN A 19 -1.58 -15.93 0.29
C GLN A 19 -0.98 -15.17 -0.90
N ASN A 20 -1.80 -14.72 -1.85
CA ASN A 20 -1.38 -13.98 -3.04
C ASN A 20 -1.49 -12.46 -2.88
N GLN A 21 -1.97 -11.99 -1.72
CA GLN A 21 -2.11 -10.55 -1.42
C GLN A 21 -0.77 -9.89 -1.03
N GLY A 22 0.30 -10.70 -0.89
CA GLY A 22 1.62 -10.24 -0.48
C GLY A 22 1.68 -9.92 1.02
N SER A 23 2.89 -9.69 1.53
CA SER A 23 3.09 -9.13 2.87
C SER A 23 2.75 -7.64 2.80
N ASP A 24 1.47 -7.30 2.93
CA ASP A 24 1.07 -5.90 2.98
C ASP A 24 1.74 -5.21 4.19
N PHE A 25 2.23 -3.98 3.99
CA PHE A 25 2.81 -3.14 5.04
C PHE A 25 3.99 -3.75 5.85
N ASP A 26 5.10 -4.06 5.17
CA ASP A 26 6.33 -4.49 5.83
C ASP A 26 7.04 -3.35 6.60
N SER A 27 8.12 -3.69 7.31
CA SER A 27 8.89 -2.72 8.11
C SER A 27 9.47 -1.58 7.27
N VAL A 28 9.76 -1.81 5.99
CA VAL A 28 10.29 -0.80 5.07
C VAL A 28 9.18 0.19 4.71
N ALA A 29 7.97 -0.30 4.44
CA ALA A 29 6.79 0.54 4.22
C ALA A 29 6.50 1.41 5.46
N TRP A 30 6.56 0.84 6.66
CA TRP A 30 6.40 1.60 7.91
C TRP A 30 7.46 2.68 8.10
N PHE A 31 8.74 2.37 7.83
CA PHE A 31 9.83 3.34 7.91
C PHE A 31 9.57 4.55 7.01
N TRP A 32 9.23 4.31 5.74
CA TRP A 32 8.99 5.38 4.79
C TRP A 32 7.72 6.17 5.09
N LEU A 33 6.66 5.52 5.57
CA LEU A 33 5.43 6.20 5.97
C LEU A 33 5.70 7.19 7.10
N VAL A 34 6.44 6.79 8.14
CA VAL A 34 6.78 7.67 9.27
C VAL A 34 7.74 8.77 8.82
N ALA A 35 8.79 8.42 8.07
CA ALA A 35 9.82 9.37 7.64
C ALA A 35 9.22 10.48 6.75
N LEU A 36 8.43 10.10 5.74
CA LEU A 36 7.89 11.03 4.76
C LEU A 36 6.57 11.67 5.20
N GLY A 37 5.74 10.95 5.95
CA GLY A 37 4.42 11.40 6.37
C GLY A 37 4.41 12.21 7.67
N VAL A 38 5.41 12.03 8.54
CA VAL A 38 5.45 12.69 9.86
C VAL A 38 6.73 13.50 10.04
N VAL A 39 7.90 12.84 9.94
CA VAL A 39 9.18 13.48 10.28
C VAL A 39 9.49 14.62 9.31
N PHE A 40 9.38 14.38 8.01
CA PHE A 40 9.67 15.40 7.01
C PHE A 40 8.73 16.63 7.11
N PRO A 41 7.39 16.49 7.18
CA PRO A 41 6.50 17.62 7.39
C PRO A 41 6.77 18.38 8.68
N ALA A 42 7.03 17.68 9.79
CA ALA A 42 7.37 18.32 11.06
C ALA A 42 8.69 19.10 10.98
N ALA A 43 9.70 18.58 10.29
CA ALA A 43 10.97 19.27 10.08
C ALA A 43 10.81 20.52 9.21
N VAL A 44 10.05 20.43 8.12
CA VAL A 44 9.74 21.57 7.26
C VAL A 44 8.95 22.64 8.03
N ALA A 45 7.96 22.22 8.82
CA ALA A 45 7.22 23.13 9.70
C ALA A 45 8.14 23.76 10.73
N ALA A 46 9.01 23.01 11.41
CA ALA A 46 9.94 23.59 12.38
C ALA A 46 10.89 24.61 11.74
N TRP A 47 11.41 24.33 10.53
CA TRP A 47 12.25 25.29 9.80
C TRP A 47 11.48 26.55 9.46
N GLY A 48 10.27 26.44 8.89
CA GLY A 48 9.49 27.62 8.48
C GLY A 48 9.13 28.59 9.61
N TRP A 49 9.27 28.17 10.87
CA TRP A 49 8.96 28.95 12.07
C TRP A 49 10.19 29.27 12.93
N ALA A 50 11.39 28.88 12.48
CA ALA A 50 12.68 29.20 13.11
C ALA A 50 13.34 30.42 12.45
#